data_AF-A0A355U7W8-F1
#
_entry.id   AF-A0A355U7W8-F1
#
_cell.length_a   1.000
_cell.length_b   1.000
_cell.length_c   1.000
_cell.angle_alpha   90.00
_cell.angle_beta   90.00
_cell.angle_gamma   90.00
#
_symmetry.space_group_name_H-M   'P 1'
#
loop_
_entity.id
_entity.type
_entity.pdbx_description
1 polymer ?
#
loop_
_entity_poly.entity_id
_entity_poly.type
_entity_poly.pdbx_seq_one_letter_code
_entity_poly.pdbx_strand_id
1 'polypeptide(L)'
;SVRMRPAGIFSVNQQIDNDLMILPIEQMRQLLGYEDEVSGVEIRLVEGSTTKDVRTAIKHIQKELGPDFKVLDRFRQNPSLYKMMRYEKAAIYIILIFVIIIIALNIFGSITMLIIEKKDDIETFRSLGATDKMLRCTFTLEGWLISLLGLAAGLVIGIGFSLAQQHFGFIKMPGSFLVNAYPVILQWQDVLATIAG
;
A
#
# COMPACT_ATOMS: atom_id res chain seq x y z
N SER A 1 36.42 -7.31 -34.01
CA SER A 1 35.50 -8.24 -33.31
C SER A 1 35.89 -8.28 -31.85
N VAL A 2 34.98 -7.94 -30.94
CA VAL A 2 35.25 -7.99 -29.50
C VAL A 2 34.99 -9.42 -29.03
N ARG A 3 36.01 -10.08 -28.47
CA ARG A 3 35.87 -11.44 -27.91
C ARG A 3 35.65 -11.34 -26.41
N MET A 4 34.54 -11.86 -25.92
CA MET A 4 34.22 -11.90 -24.49
C MET A 4 33.90 -13.32 -24.04
N ARG A 5 34.18 -13.60 -22.76
CA ARG A 5 33.82 -14.85 -22.10
C ARG A 5 32.71 -14.57 -21.08
N PRO A 6 31.67 -15.42 -20.99
CA PRO A 6 30.64 -15.26 -19.98
C PRO A 6 31.24 -15.43 -18.58
N ALA A 7 31.02 -14.44 -17.71
CA ALA A 7 31.48 -14.47 -16.32
C ALA A 7 30.44 -15.08 -15.36
N GLY A 8 29.16 -15.00 -15.71
CA GLY A 8 28.05 -15.52 -14.91
C GLY A 8 26.72 -15.40 -15.64
N ILE A 9 25.71 -16.07 -15.12
CA ILE A 9 24.32 -16.00 -15.59
C ILE A 9 23.48 -15.58 -14.39
N PHE A 10 22.57 -14.63 -14.60
CA PHE A 10 21.58 -14.23 -13.62
C PHE A 10 20.19 -14.40 -14.25
N SER A 11 19.20 -14.68 -13.41
CA SER A 11 17.81 -14.80 -13.85
C SER A 11 16.92 -14.02 -12.89
N VAL A 12 16.13 -13.11 -13.46
CA VAL A 12 15.17 -12.26 -12.71
C VAL A 12 13.76 -12.48 -13.24
N ASN A 13 13.60 -12.41 -14.56
CA ASN A 13 12.31 -12.63 -15.23
C ASN A 13 12.58 -12.93 -16.72
N GLN A 14 11.88 -13.91 -17.30
CA GLN A 14 11.99 -14.29 -18.72
C GLN A 14 12.00 -13.11 -19.70
N GLN A 15 11.22 -12.06 -19.44
CA GLN A 15 11.20 -10.87 -20.30
C GLN A 15 12.49 -10.05 -20.27
N ILE A 16 13.16 -10.01 -19.12
CA ILE A 16 14.43 -9.26 -18.96
C ILE A 16 15.60 -10.14 -19.39
N ASP A 17 15.56 -11.42 -19.01
CA ASP A 17 16.65 -12.37 -19.20
C ASP A 17 16.95 -12.65 -20.69
N ASN A 18 15.96 -12.52 -21.58
CA ASN A 18 16.14 -12.76 -23.01
C ASN A 18 16.87 -11.62 -23.74
N ASP A 19 16.76 -10.38 -23.26
CA ASP A 19 17.21 -9.18 -23.97
C ASP A 19 18.34 -8.42 -23.24
N LEU A 20 18.67 -8.82 -22.01
CA LEU A 20 19.64 -8.11 -21.17
C LEU A 20 21.01 -8.78 -21.16
N MET A 21 22.02 -8.07 -21.68
CA MET A 21 23.43 -8.44 -21.56
C MET A 21 24.20 -7.34 -20.83
N ILE A 22 24.92 -7.70 -19.76
CA ILE A 22 25.73 -6.75 -18.98
C ILE A 22 27.19 -6.90 -19.40
N LEU A 23 27.77 -5.78 -19.85
CA LEU A 23 29.15 -5.69 -20.32
C LEU A 23 29.82 -4.47 -19.66
N PRO A 24 31.16 -4.46 -19.48
CA PRO A 24 31.84 -3.25 -19.05
C PRO A 24 31.75 -2.16 -20.13
N ILE A 25 31.75 -0.90 -19.69
CA ILE A 25 31.34 0.24 -20.52
C ILE A 25 32.32 0.50 -21.67
N GLU A 26 33.61 0.23 -21.46
CA GLU A 26 34.67 0.41 -22.45
C GLU A 26 34.45 -0.49 -23.66
N GLN A 27 34.03 -1.74 -23.44
CA GLN A 27 33.75 -2.66 -24.55
C GLN A 27 32.43 -2.32 -25.23
N MET A 28 31.42 -1.87 -24.47
CA MET A 28 30.16 -1.42 -25.07
C MET A 28 30.37 -0.19 -25.96
N ARG A 29 31.20 0.76 -25.53
CA ARG A 29 31.61 1.93 -26.34
C ARG A 29 32.30 1.50 -27.63
N GLN A 30 33.24 0.55 -27.55
CA GLN A 30 33.90 0.00 -28.74
C GLN A 30 32.94 -0.71 -29.70
N LEU A 31 31.93 -1.41 -29.18
CA LEU A 31 30.91 -2.09 -29.98
C LEU A 31 29.94 -1.13 -30.68
N LEU A 32 29.58 -0.03 -30.00
CA LEU A 32 28.68 1.00 -30.52
C LEU A 32 29.40 2.08 -31.37
N GLY A 33 30.73 2.10 -31.35
CA GLY A 33 31.52 3.14 -32.02
C GLY A 33 31.51 4.48 -31.29
N TYR A 34 31.31 4.48 -29.96
CA TYR A 34 31.39 5.68 -29.13
C TYR A 34 32.81 5.88 -28.62
N GLU A 35 33.26 7.13 -28.56
CA GLU A 35 34.55 7.47 -27.94
C GLU A 35 34.39 7.70 -26.42
N ASP A 36 33.58 8.69 -26.03
CA ASP A 36 33.32 8.98 -24.61
C ASP A 36 31.83 9.19 -24.27
N GLU A 37 30.95 8.96 -25.23
CA GLU A 37 29.51 9.17 -25.07
C GLU A 37 28.86 8.05 -24.24
N VAL A 38 27.76 8.40 -23.55
CA VAL A 38 26.92 7.46 -22.80
C VAL A 38 25.45 7.75 -23.07
N SER A 39 24.64 6.70 -23.23
CA SER A 39 23.20 6.85 -23.50
C SER A 39 22.41 7.32 -22.28
N GLY A 40 22.93 7.12 -21.08
CA GLY A 40 22.30 7.54 -19.83
C GLY A 40 23.18 7.25 -18.62
N VAL A 41 22.93 7.98 -17.54
CA VAL A 41 23.61 7.81 -16.26
C VAL A 41 22.56 7.44 -15.22
N GLU A 42 22.76 6.30 -14.56
CA GLU A 42 21.91 5.88 -13.44
C GLU A 42 22.54 6.36 -12.13
N ILE A 43 21.78 7.16 -11.37
CA ILE A 43 22.22 7.66 -10.07
C ILE A 43 21.42 6.96 -8.98
N ARG A 44 22.10 6.23 -8.11
CA ARG A 44 21.51 5.60 -6.94
C ARG A 44 21.71 6.49 -5.72
N LEU A 45 20.62 6.84 -5.05
CA LEU A 45 20.66 7.56 -3.78
C LEU A 45 21.03 6.62 -2.63
N VAL A 46 21.59 7.19 -1.56
CA VAL A 46 21.99 6.47 -0.34
C VAL A 46 20.76 5.81 0.30
N GLU A 47 20.96 4.62 0.86
CA GLU A 47 19.91 3.89 1.59
C GLU A 47 19.32 4.75 2.72
N GLY A 48 17.99 4.82 2.80
CA GLY A 48 17.26 5.68 3.75
C GLY A 48 16.75 7.01 3.17
N SER A 49 17.06 7.33 1.91
CA SER A 49 16.49 8.52 1.24
C SER A 49 14.97 8.43 1.07
N THR A 50 14.26 9.51 1.38
CA THR A 50 12.79 9.59 1.27
C THR A 50 12.37 9.91 -0.16
N THR A 51 11.12 9.60 -0.53
CA THR A 51 10.52 9.99 -1.83
C THR A 51 10.57 11.50 -2.11
N LYS A 52 10.62 12.33 -1.06
CA LYS A 52 10.83 13.77 -1.16
C LYS A 52 12.25 14.11 -1.63
N ASP A 53 13.26 13.41 -1.09
CA ASP A 53 14.67 13.63 -1.42
C ASP A 53 14.95 13.29 -2.88
N VAL A 54 14.35 12.21 -3.38
CA VAL A 54 14.40 11.83 -4.80
C VAL A 54 13.88 12.95 -5.70
N ARG A 55 12.73 13.55 -5.35
CA ARG A 55 12.13 14.64 -6.15
C ARG A 55 12.98 15.91 -6.11
N THR A 56 13.58 16.21 -4.96
CA THR A 56 14.47 17.37 -4.81
C THR A 56 15.75 17.18 -5.61
N ALA A 57 16.37 16.00 -5.55
CA ALA A 57 17.54 15.63 -6.33
C ALA A 57 17.26 15.75 -7.83
N ILE A 58 16.14 15.20 -8.32
CA ILE A 58 15.74 15.31 -9.73
C ILE A 58 15.62 16.77 -10.17
N LYS A 59 14.98 17.62 -9.34
CA LYS A 59 14.85 19.05 -9.65
C LYS A 59 16.19 19.76 -9.69
N HIS A 60 17.09 19.45 -8.75
CA HIS A 60 18.44 20.04 -8.72
C HIS A 60 19.26 19.64 -9.93
N ILE A 61 19.32 18.34 -10.22
CA ILE A 61 20.04 17.77 -11.37
C ILE A 61 19.48 18.35 -12.68
N GLN A 62 18.15 18.41 -12.83
CA GLN A 62 17.52 19.00 -14.01
C GLN A 62 17.83 20.50 -14.16
N LYS A 63 17.99 21.22 -13.05
CA LYS A 63 18.34 22.64 -13.08
C LYS A 63 19.80 22.86 -13.51
N GLU A 64 20.70 21.97 -13.11
CA GLU A 64 22.13 22.07 -13.45
C GLU A 64 22.44 21.59 -14.88
N LEU A 65 21.78 20.51 -15.34
CA LEU A 65 21.99 19.95 -16.69
C LEU A 65 21.22 20.67 -17.80
N GLY A 66 20.25 21.51 -17.45
CA GLY A 66 19.44 22.25 -18.43
C GLY A 66 18.32 21.42 -19.08
N PRO A 67 17.65 21.98 -20.12
CA PRO A 67 16.46 21.38 -20.73
C PRO A 67 16.75 20.23 -21.71
N ASP A 68 18.00 20.08 -22.17
CA ASP A 68 18.37 19.09 -23.18
C ASP A 68 18.44 17.66 -22.62
N PHE A 69 18.60 17.54 -21.29
CA PHE A 69 18.62 16.26 -20.59
C PHE A 69 17.29 15.99 -19.90
N LYS A 70 16.82 14.75 -19.94
CA LYS A 70 15.61 14.31 -19.21
C LYS A 70 16.00 13.52 -17.97
N VAL A 71 15.79 14.10 -16.80
CA VAL A 71 15.98 13.39 -15.53
C VAL A 71 14.68 12.67 -15.16
N LEU A 72 14.67 11.35 -15.32
CA LEU A 72 13.51 10.49 -15.02
C LEU A 72 13.79 9.63 -13.79
N ASP A 73 12.78 9.44 -12.94
CA ASP A 73 12.82 8.42 -11.90
C ASP A 73 12.41 7.05 -12.46
N ARG A 74 12.71 5.99 -11.70
CA ARG A 74 12.30 4.61 -12.01
C ARG A 74 10.81 4.48 -12.35
N PHE A 75 9.97 5.31 -11.71
CA PHE A 75 8.52 5.28 -11.87
C PHE A 75 8.09 5.89 -13.22
N ARG A 76 8.77 6.95 -13.67
CA ARG A 76 8.52 7.59 -14.97
C ARG A 76 9.12 6.82 -16.14
N GLN A 77 10.16 6.01 -15.92
CA GLN A 77 10.72 5.13 -16.95
C GLN A 77 9.75 4.02 -17.36
N ASN A 78 8.88 3.56 -16.44
CA ASN A 78 7.88 2.52 -16.70
C ASN A 78 6.45 3.01 -16.40
N PRO A 79 5.89 3.92 -17.21
CA PRO A 79 4.61 4.54 -16.93
C PRO A 79 3.43 3.55 -17.03
N SER A 80 3.55 2.49 -17.82
CA SER A 80 2.52 1.44 -17.97
C SER A 80 2.35 0.64 -16.68
N LEU A 81 3.44 0.12 -16.11
CA LEU A 81 3.43 -0.61 -14.84
C LEU A 81 2.88 0.26 -13.71
N TYR A 82 3.32 1.53 -13.62
CA TYR A 82 2.84 2.44 -12.60
C TYR A 82 1.35 2.79 -12.75
N LYS A 83 0.89 3.05 -13.99
CA LYS A 83 -0.54 3.28 -14.26
C LYS A 83 -1.36 2.08 -13.86
N MET A 84 -0.94 0.86 -14.24
CA MET A 84 -1.62 -0.39 -13.86
C MET A 84 -1.73 -0.53 -12.34
N MET A 85 -0.64 -0.37 -11.60
CA MET A 85 -0.66 -0.43 -10.13
C MET A 85 -1.60 0.60 -9.50
N ARG A 86 -1.69 1.81 -10.08
CA ARG A 86 -2.63 2.83 -9.59
C ARG A 86 -4.08 2.44 -9.83
N TYR A 87 -4.41 1.89 -11.00
CA TYR A 87 -5.76 1.44 -11.30
C TYR A 87 -6.19 0.27 -10.42
N GLU A 88 -5.28 -0.68 -10.16
CA GLU A 88 -5.52 -1.80 -9.26
C GLU A 88 -5.81 -1.32 -7.83
N LYS A 89 -4.97 -0.43 -7.28
CA LYS A 89 -5.21 0.17 -5.97
C LYS A 89 -6.53 0.94 -5.91
N ALA A 90 -6.88 1.67 -6.97
CA ALA A 90 -8.13 2.40 -7.03
C ALA A 90 -9.34 1.45 -7.04
N ALA A 91 -9.28 0.34 -7.77
CA ALA A 91 -10.34 -0.66 -7.79
C ALA A 91 -10.56 -1.29 -6.40
N ILE A 92 -9.48 -1.70 -5.73
CA ILE A 92 -9.54 -2.24 -4.35
C ILE A 92 -10.15 -1.21 -3.40
N TYR A 93 -9.76 0.07 -3.53
CA TYR A 93 -10.29 1.14 -2.68
C TYR A 93 -11.80 1.38 -2.90
N ILE A 94 -12.27 1.32 -4.15
CA ILE A 94 -13.71 1.43 -4.47
C ILE A 94 -14.49 0.27 -3.84
N ILE A 95 -14.00 -0.96 -3.97
CA ILE A 95 -14.63 -2.14 -3.36
C ILE A 95 -14.66 -2.00 -1.83
N LEU A 96 -13.57 -1.54 -1.22
CA LEU A 96 -13.49 -1.33 0.22
C LEU A 96 -14.55 -0.32 0.71
N ILE A 97 -14.69 0.82 0.04
CA ILE A 97 -15.73 1.81 0.36
C ILE A 97 -17.12 1.18 0.23
N PHE A 98 -17.37 0.42 -0.83
CA PHE A 98 -18.65 -0.22 -1.06
C PHE A 98 -19.01 -1.21 0.07
N VAL A 99 -18.04 -2.01 0.52
CA VAL A 99 -18.20 -2.92 1.67
C VAL A 99 -18.48 -2.15 2.96
N ILE A 100 -17.77 -1.05 3.22
CA ILE A 100 -18.01 -0.19 4.39
C ILE A 100 -19.45 0.34 4.40
N ILE A 101 -19.96 0.78 3.25
CA ILE A 101 -21.36 1.25 3.12
C ILE A 101 -22.34 0.12 3.47
N ILE A 102 -22.13 -1.09 2.95
CA ILE A 102 -22.98 -2.25 3.25
C ILE A 102 -22.97 -2.55 4.76
N ILE A 103 -21.80 -2.54 5.39
CA ILE A 103 -21.67 -2.78 6.83
C ILE A 103 -22.38 -1.69 7.63
N ALA A 104 -22.21 -0.41 7.25
CA ALA A 104 -22.86 0.71 7.92
C ALA A 104 -24.39 0.62 7.86
N LEU A 105 -24.96 0.26 6.70
CA LEU A 105 -26.39 0.07 6.54
C LEU A 105 -26.92 -1.11 7.38
N ASN A 106 -26.17 -2.21 7.44
CA ASN A 106 -26.54 -3.36 8.27
C ASN A 106 -26.52 -3.02 9.77
N ILE A 107 -25.49 -2.32 10.24
CA ILE A 107 -25.40 -1.87 11.63
C ILE A 107 -26.55 -0.93 11.96
N PHE A 108 -26.83 0.05 11.08
CA PHE A 108 -27.95 0.97 11.27
C PHE A 108 -29.29 0.24 11.36
N GLY A 109 -29.53 -0.75 10.49
CA GLY A 109 -30.72 -1.59 10.53
C GLY A 109 -30.82 -2.40 11.83
N SER A 110 -29.72 -3.01 12.26
CA SER A 110 -29.69 -3.81 13.50
C SER A 110 -29.96 -2.97 14.74
N ILE A 111 -29.34 -1.78 14.86
CA ILE A 111 -29.59 -0.86 15.98
C ILE A 111 -31.04 -0.37 15.97
N THR A 112 -31.58 -0.04 14.79
CA THR A 112 -32.98 0.40 14.67
C THR A 112 -33.95 -0.69 15.10
N MET A 113 -33.70 -1.94 14.68
CA MET A 113 -34.51 -3.09 15.09
C MET A 113 -34.47 -3.30 16.60
N LEU A 114 -33.30 -3.19 17.23
CA LEU A 114 -33.13 -3.30 18.68
C LEU A 114 -33.93 -2.23 19.42
N ILE A 115 -33.93 -0.98 18.93
CA ILE A 115 -34.73 0.10 19.53
C ILE A 115 -36.22 -0.20 19.43
N ILE A 116 -36.69 -0.73 18.29
CA ILE A 116 -38.10 -1.09 18.09
C ILE A 116 -38.52 -2.22 19.03
N GLU A 117 -37.70 -3.27 19.16
CA GLU A 117 -37.96 -4.39 20.06
C GLU A 117 -38.01 -3.96 21.53
N LYS A 118 -37.21 -2.97 21.91
CA LYS A 118 -37.17 -2.40 23.26
C LYS A 118 -38.18 -1.29 23.53
N LYS A 119 -39.06 -0.97 22.58
CA LYS A 119 -39.99 0.16 22.72
C LYS A 119 -40.95 0.04 23.93
N ASP A 120 -41.44 -1.16 24.22
CA ASP A 120 -42.36 -1.37 25.36
C ASP A 120 -41.63 -1.21 26.71
N ASP A 121 -40.38 -1.68 26.79
CA ASP A 121 -39.50 -1.48 27.95
C ASP A 121 -39.24 0.02 28.17
N ILE A 122 -39.03 0.78 27.08
CA ILE A 122 -38.83 2.24 27.10
C ILE A 122 -40.05 2.95 27.68
N GLU A 123 -41.26 2.57 27.25
CA GLU A 123 -42.51 3.17 27.73
C GLU A 123 -42.75 2.87 29.22
N THR A 124 -42.38 1.67 29.67
CA THR A 124 -42.39 1.29 31.09
C THR A 124 -41.43 2.16 31.91
N PHE A 125 -40.19 2.32 31.45
CA PHE A 125 -39.22 3.20 32.12
C PHE A 125 -39.68 4.67 32.15
N ARG A 126 -40.31 5.13 31.07
CA ARG A 126 -40.88 6.49 31.02
C ARG A 126 -42.00 6.67 32.04
N SER A 127 -42.83 5.64 32.24
CA SER A 127 -43.88 5.61 33.27
C SER A 127 -43.32 5.59 34.70
N LEU A 128 -42.11 5.06 34.89
CA LEU A 128 -41.36 5.09 36.14
C LEU A 128 -40.60 6.42 36.39
N GLY A 129 -40.71 7.40 35.48
CA GLY A 129 -40.09 8.72 35.60
C GLY A 129 -38.76 8.88 34.86
N ALA A 130 -38.37 7.93 33.99
CA ALA A 130 -37.18 8.10 33.16
C ALA A 130 -37.35 9.28 32.19
N THR A 131 -36.33 10.15 32.16
CA THR A 131 -36.29 11.31 31.25
C THR A 131 -35.78 10.89 29.87
N ASP A 132 -36.26 11.52 28.79
CA ASP A 132 -35.79 11.27 27.41
C ASP A 132 -34.26 11.37 27.23
N LYS A 133 -33.59 12.18 28.07
CA LYS A 133 -32.13 12.30 28.10
C LYS A 133 -31.43 11.03 28.61
N MET A 134 -31.98 10.38 29.63
CA MET A 134 -31.46 9.12 30.18
C MET A 134 -31.58 8.02 29.14
N LEU A 135 -32.71 7.96 28.44
CA LEU A 135 -32.96 6.98 27.40
C LEU A 135 -32.00 7.14 26.20
N ARG A 136 -31.84 8.37 25.69
CA ARG A 136 -30.87 8.65 24.61
C ARG A 136 -29.44 8.31 25.01
N CYS A 137 -29.07 8.56 26.27
CA CYS A 137 -27.75 8.24 26.79
C CYS A 137 -27.50 6.72 26.77
N THR A 138 -28.46 5.91 27.20
CA THR A 138 -28.36 4.44 27.18
C THR A 138 -28.09 3.91 25.77
N PHE A 139 -28.88 4.33 24.77
CA PHE A 139 -28.66 3.89 23.38
C PHE A 139 -27.35 4.40 22.78
N THR A 140 -26.93 5.62 23.15
CA THR A 140 -25.64 6.16 22.70
C THR A 140 -24.50 5.31 23.29
N LEU A 141 -24.54 5.01 24.59
CA LEU A 141 -23.56 4.17 25.27
C LEU A 141 -23.49 2.77 24.65
N GLU A 142 -24.64 2.18 24.33
CA GLU A 142 -24.71 0.87 23.70
C GLU A 142 -24.06 0.87 22.30
N GLY A 143 -24.34 1.90 21.48
CA GLY A 143 -23.68 2.08 20.19
C GLY A 143 -22.16 2.26 20.30
N TRP A 144 -21.69 3.02 21.30
CA TRP A 144 -20.26 3.16 21.60
C TRP A 144 -19.63 1.84 22.02
N LEU A 145 -20.32 1.05 22.85
CA LEU A 145 -19.83 -0.23 23.36
C LEU A 145 -19.68 -1.26 22.25
N ILE A 146 -20.68 -1.35 21.35
CA ILE A 146 -20.63 -2.19 20.15
C ILE A 146 -19.47 -1.76 19.24
N SER A 147 -19.30 -0.45 19.02
CA SER A 147 -18.23 0.08 18.17
C SER A 147 -16.84 -0.20 18.73
N LEU A 148 -16.67 -0.04 20.05
CA LEU A 148 -15.40 -0.30 20.73
C LEU A 148 -15.03 -1.78 20.72
N LEU A 149 -16.01 -2.67 20.97
CA LEU A 149 -15.80 -4.11 20.87
C LEU A 149 -15.48 -4.54 19.44
N GLY A 150 -16.16 -3.96 18.45
CA GLY A 150 -15.86 -4.20 17.03
C GLY A 150 -14.45 -3.77 16.65
N LEU A 151 -14.02 -2.58 17.10
CA LEU A 151 -12.66 -2.08 16.89
C LEU A 151 -11.63 -2.99 17.57
N ALA A 152 -11.83 -3.35 18.84
CA ALA A 152 -10.92 -4.22 19.57
C ALA A 152 -10.78 -5.61 18.89
N ALA A 153 -11.91 -6.24 18.55
CA ALA A 153 -11.90 -7.53 17.87
C ALA A 153 -11.26 -7.45 16.47
N GLY A 154 -11.60 -6.41 15.69
CA GLY A 154 -11.03 -6.19 14.37
C GLY A 154 -9.52 -5.96 14.41
N LEU A 155 -9.03 -5.23 15.41
CA LEU A 155 -7.61 -4.94 15.59
C LEU A 155 -6.83 -6.20 16.00
N VAL A 156 -7.39 -7.03 16.90
CA VAL A 156 -6.81 -8.33 17.25
C VAL A 156 -6.73 -9.25 16.03
N ILE A 157 -7.81 -9.35 15.25
CA ILE A 157 -7.85 -10.19 14.04
C ILE A 157 -6.88 -9.67 12.99
N GLY A 158 -6.83 -8.35 12.74
CA GLY A 158 -5.97 -7.73 11.75
C GLY A 158 -4.48 -7.88 12.07
N ILE A 159 -4.08 -7.61 13.32
CA ILE A 159 -2.69 -7.84 13.77
C ILE A 159 -2.36 -9.32 13.73
N GLY A 160 -3.27 -10.19 14.21
CA GLY A 160 -3.08 -11.64 14.18
C GLY A 160 -2.86 -12.16 12.76
N PHE A 161 -3.64 -11.69 11.79
CA PHE A 161 -3.48 -12.05 10.39
C PHE A 161 -2.17 -11.52 9.80
N SER A 162 -1.79 -10.28 10.13
CA SER A 162 -0.51 -9.72 9.68
C SER A 162 0.69 -10.52 10.21
N LEU A 163 0.67 -10.91 11.48
CA LEU A 163 1.73 -11.71 12.09
C LEU A 163 1.74 -13.14 11.49
N ALA A 164 0.58 -13.73 11.27
CA ALA A 164 0.46 -15.02 10.61
C ALA A 164 1.01 -14.96 9.18
N GLN A 165 0.73 -13.89 8.43
CA GLN A 165 1.27 -13.69 7.09
C GLN A 165 2.80 -13.50 7.11
N GLN A 166 3.37 -12.83 8.11
CA GLN A 166 4.82 -12.71 8.26
C GLN A 166 5.49 -14.06 8.57
N HIS A 167 4.84 -14.91 9.36
CA HIS A 167 5.41 -16.20 9.77
C HIS A 167 5.24 -17.30 8.72
N PHE A 168 4.06 -17.40 8.11
CA PHE A 168 3.70 -18.49 7.19
C PHE A 168 3.78 -18.09 5.71
N GLY A 169 3.71 -16.79 5.38
CA GLY A 169 3.82 -16.32 4.00
C GLY A 169 2.72 -16.85 3.07
N PHE A 170 1.46 -16.89 3.54
CA PHE A 170 0.31 -17.45 2.79
C PHE A 170 0.12 -16.78 1.43
N ILE A 171 0.23 -15.46 1.37
CA ILE A 171 0.13 -14.69 0.12
C ILE A 171 1.53 -14.57 -0.50
N LYS A 172 1.74 -15.31 -1.59
CA LYS A 172 2.98 -15.31 -2.35
C LYS A 172 2.99 -14.22 -3.42
N MET A 173 4.16 -13.67 -3.70
CA MET A 173 4.32 -12.76 -4.83
C MET A 173 4.27 -13.56 -6.15
N PRO A 174 3.55 -13.08 -7.18
CA PRO A 174 3.64 -13.66 -8.51
C PRO A 174 4.99 -13.30 -9.15
N GLY A 175 5.77 -14.31 -9.53
CA GLY A 175 7.07 -14.17 -10.19
C GLY A 175 8.25 -14.73 -9.37
N SER A 176 9.36 -15.00 -10.05
CA SER A 176 10.61 -15.53 -9.45
C SER A 176 11.38 -14.45 -8.71
N PHE A 177 10.73 -13.74 -7.78
CA PHE A 177 11.39 -12.79 -6.89
C PHE A 177 12.03 -13.56 -5.72
N LEU A 178 13.23 -13.13 -5.28
CA LEU A 178 13.98 -13.74 -4.16
C LEU A 178 13.21 -13.72 -2.82
N VAL A 179 12.10 -12.97 -2.74
CA VAL A 179 11.20 -12.89 -1.58
C VAL A 179 9.87 -13.56 -1.94
N ASN A 180 9.65 -14.76 -1.38
CA ASN A 180 8.52 -15.63 -1.74
C ASN A 180 7.15 -15.14 -1.23
N ALA A 181 7.10 -14.20 -0.28
CA ALA A 181 5.87 -13.73 0.35
C ALA A 181 5.70 -12.21 0.23
N TYR A 182 4.46 -11.75 0.14
CA TYR A 182 4.17 -10.31 0.12
C TYR A 182 4.58 -9.68 1.48
N PRO A 183 5.51 -8.71 1.50
CA PRO A 183 6.05 -8.17 2.73
C PRO A 183 4.98 -7.31 3.40
N VAL A 184 4.57 -7.72 4.60
CA VAL A 184 3.68 -6.93 5.45
C VAL A 184 4.51 -6.35 6.58
N ILE A 185 4.56 -5.02 6.66
CA ILE A 185 5.28 -4.30 7.71
C ILE A 185 4.24 -3.72 8.66
N LEU A 186 4.26 -4.13 9.92
CA LEU A 186 3.37 -3.59 10.94
C LEU A 186 4.05 -2.38 11.58
N GLN A 187 3.55 -1.18 11.31
CA GLN A 187 4.02 0.03 11.98
C GLN A 187 3.04 0.42 13.08
N TRP A 188 3.55 0.65 14.29
CA TRP A 188 2.72 1.05 15.43
C TRP A 188 1.99 2.37 15.21
N GLN A 189 2.55 3.25 14.36
CA GLN A 189 1.91 4.50 13.96
C GLN A 189 0.63 4.25 13.15
N ASP A 190 0.62 3.25 12.27
CA ASP A 190 -0.56 2.89 11.48
C ASP A 190 -1.65 2.29 12.36
N VAL A 191 -1.27 1.51 13.37
CA VAL A 191 -2.20 0.96 14.37
C VAL A 191 -2.83 2.09 15.19
N LEU A 192 -2.03 3.04 15.66
CA LEU A 192 -2.53 4.20 16.41
C LEU A 192 -3.44 5.08 15.55
N ALA A 193 -3.07 5.32 14.29
CA ALA A 193 -3.90 6.08 13.35
C ALA A 193 -5.26 5.38 13.12
N THR A 194 -5.26 4.04 13.01
CA THR A 194 -6.50 3.26 12.84
C THR A 194 -7.41 3.35 14.07
N ILE A 195 -6.84 3.42 15.27
CA ILE A 195 -7.62 3.61 16.52
C ILE A 195 -8.15 5.05 16.62
N ALA A 196 -7.36 6.03 16.19
CA ALA A 196 -7.74 7.44 16.23
C ALA A 196 -8.83 7.79 15.21
N GLY A 197 -8.90 7.05 14.10
CA GLY A 197 -9.79 7.34 12.97
C GLY A 197 -9.14 8.24 11.94
#